data_AF-A0A3M1BHL3-F1
#
_entry.id   AF-A0A3M1BHL3-F1
#
_cell.length_a   1.000
_cell.length_b   1.000
_cell.length_c   1.000
_cell.angle_alpha   90.00
_cell.angle_beta   90.00
_cell.angle_gamma   90.00
#
_symmetry.space_group_name_H-M   'P 1'
#
loop_
_entity.id
_entity.type
_entity.pdbx_description
1 polymer ?
#
loop_
_entity_poly.entity_id
_entity_poly.type
_entity_poly.pdbx_seq_one_letter_code
_entity_poly.pdbx_strand_id
1 'polypeptide(L)'
;MLLAGCAVAGGETPTATPLPLPLTPYRTPTPPAVVTPTPFRLPESAPAPPTPTPFLYTVQAGDTLLGIAQRFGLKLDDLLAANPDVDPNLLIVGAELVIPSGQGTTAEALPSAADAVELGTPVCYPAAEGGLWCLWLAANDGDEPLESLSVRLTLYTAAGEEVATQTAFAPLNLLPPETRLGMGAYFPPPASVGLFAVATVQAALPAAEPAARYLPLDLEVASLETGRYAVDVSGVFSVAGETPAGQVWVVATGLDADGRPVALRKWVFEQEAAPGQPQSFRLTLFSLGPPIASVEVLAEARP
;
A
#
# COMPACT_ATOMS: atom_id res chain seq x y z
N MET A 1 30.74 62.78 -48.70
CA MET A 1 30.95 63.01 -47.25
C MET A 1 30.05 62.04 -46.52
N LEU A 2 30.41 61.28 -45.49
CA LEU A 2 31.67 60.97 -44.80
C LEU A 2 31.36 59.74 -43.93
N LEU A 3 32.29 58.78 -43.83
CA LEU A 3 32.26 57.63 -42.91
C LEU A 3 32.60 58.07 -41.48
N ALA A 4 31.98 57.46 -40.45
CA ALA A 4 32.48 57.20 -39.07
C ALA A 4 31.27 56.95 -38.14
N GLY A 5 31.27 56.09 -37.12
CA GLY A 5 32.27 55.23 -36.50
C GLY A 5 31.66 54.66 -35.21
N CYS A 6 31.88 53.38 -34.91
CA CYS A 6 31.50 52.76 -33.64
C CYS A 6 32.55 53.08 -32.58
N ALA A 7 32.13 53.47 -31.38
CA ALA A 7 32.98 53.56 -30.20
C ALA A 7 32.59 52.46 -29.21
N VAL A 8 33.52 51.56 -28.91
CA VAL A 8 33.43 50.61 -27.78
C VAL A 8 34.43 51.10 -26.75
N ALA A 9 33.94 51.49 -25.57
CA ALA A 9 34.76 51.84 -24.43
C ALA A 9 35.30 50.54 -23.78
N GLY A 10 36.62 50.46 -23.66
CA GLY A 10 37.31 49.39 -22.96
C GLY A 10 37.16 49.52 -21.45
N GLY A 11 36.74 48.44 -20.80
CA GLY A 11 36.97 48.19 -19.39
C GLY A 11 38.05 47.12 -19.28
N GLU A 12 39.27 47.51 -18.90
CA GLU A 12 40.33 46.57 -18.54
C GLU A 12 40.01 45.98 -17.16
N THR A 13 39.77 44.67 -17.12
CA THR A 13 39.66 43.91 -15.87
C THR A 13 41.07 43.54 -15.40
N PRO A 14 41.48 43.83 -14.14
CA PRO A 14 42.78 43.44 -13.65
C PRO A 14 42.90 41.91 -13.61
N THR A 15 43.85 41.37 -14.37
CA THR A 15 44.19 39.95 -14.37
C THR A 15 44.92 39.63 -13.06
N ALA A 16 44.21 39.01 -12.12
CA ALA A 16 44.80 38.45 -10.92
C ALA A 16 45.56 37.17 -11.30
N THR A 17 46.89 37.22 -11.24
CA THR A 17 47.77 36.06 -11.39
C THR A 17 47.54 35.10 -10.22
N PRO A 18 47.04 33.87 -10.45
CA PRO A 18 46.87 32.91 -9.36
C PRO A 18 48.25 32.43 -8.91
N LEU A 19 48.55 32.59 -7.62
CA LEU A 19 49.73 32.00 -6.97
C LEU A 19 49.58 30.48 -6.97
N PRO A 20 50.59 29.70 -7.41
CA PRO A 20 50.53 28.26 -7.39
C PRO A 20 50.64 27.77 -5.94
N LEU A 21 49.50 27.43 -5.34
CA LEU A 21 49.46 26.70 -4.09
C LEU A 21 49.82 25.23 -4.37
N PRO A 22 50.85 24.65 -3.72
CA PRO A 22 51.16 23.24 -3.87
C PRO A 22 50.01 22.42 -3.29
N LEU A 23 49.36 21.64 -4.14
CA LEU A 23 48.31 20.69 -3.75
C LEU A 23 48.99 19.52 -3.02
N THR A 24 48.98 19.55 -1.69
CA THR A 24 49.34 18.38 -0.90
C THR A 24 48.16 17.40 -0.90
N PRO A 25 48.31 16.19 -1.44
CA PRO A 25 47.24 15.20 -1.40
C PRO A 25 46.95 14.84 0.05
N TYR A 26 45.72 15.07 0.48
CA TYR A 26 45.25 14.59 1.77
C TYR A 26 45.22 13.06 1.70
N ARG A 27 46.08 12.39 2.48
CA ARG A 27 45.96 10.94 2.64
C ARG A 27 44.75 10.69 3.53
N THR A 28 43.65 10.30 2.92
CA THR A 28 42.52 9.69 3.65
C THR A 28 43.04 8.39 4.26
N PRO A 29 43.09 8.26 5.59
CA PRO A 29 43.45 6.98 6.20
C PRO A 29 42.42 5.94 5.76
N THR A 30 42.85 4.94 5.01
CA THR A 30 42.00 3.79 4.69
C THR A 30 41.67 3.10 6.01
N PRO A 31 40.38 3.02 6.41
CA PRO A 31 40.02 2.30 7.62
C PRO A 31 40.53 0.85 7.50
N PRO A 32 41.12 0.28 8.57
CA PRO A 32 41.52 -1.11 8.57
C PRO A 32 40.30 -1.98 8.21
N ALA A 33 40.53 -3.05 7.45
CA ALA A 33 39.50 -4.00 7.08
C ALA A 33 38.76 -4.43 8.35
N VAL A 34 37.47 -4.06 8.42
CA VAL A 34 36.57 -4.53 9.46
C VAL A 34 36.54 -6.05 9.30
N VAL A 35 37.00 -6.75 10.33
CA VAL A 35 36.84 -8.21 10.44
C VAL A 35 35.35 -8.48 10.25
N THR A 36 35.01 -9.19 9.18
CA THR A 36 33.66 -9.64 8.90
C THR A 36 33.14 -10.32 10.17
N PRO A 37 32.06 -9.83 10.80
CA PRO A 37 31.46 -10.58 11.88
C PRO A 37 31.08 -11.94 11.31
N THR A 38 31.45 -13.02 12.03
CA THR A 38 30.93 -14.36 11.77
C THR A 38 29.44 -14.23 11.47
N PRO A 39 28.95 -14.69 10.31
CA PRO A 39 27.54 -14.55 10.00
C PRO A 39 26.75 -15.14 11.15
N PHE A 40 25.87 -14.35 11.73
CA PHE A 40 24.85 -14.86 12.62
C PHE A 40 24.04 -15.84 11.77
N ARG A 41 24.29 -17.13 11.95
CA ARG A 41 23.47 -18.18 11.36
C ARG A 41 22.10 -17.98 11.99
N LEU A 42 21.16 -17.44 11.21
CA LEU A 42 19.74 -17.62 11.50
C LEU A 42 19.54 -19.12 11.75
N PRO A 43 18.79 -19.52 12.79
CA PRO A 43 18.42 -20.92 12.92
C PRO A 43 17.90 -21.40 11.57
N GLU A 44 18.48 -22.49 11.10
CA GLU A 44 18.02 -23.25 9.94
C GLU A 44 16.49 -23.25 9.94
N SER A 45 15.90 -22.86 8.80
CA SER A 45 14.45 -22.84 8.60
C SER A 45 13.83 -24.06 9.27
N ALA A 46 12.96 -23.82 10.25
CA ALA A 46 12.07 -24.86 10.74
C ALA A 46 11.37 -25.49 9.51
N PRO A 47 11.24 -26.81 9.45
CA PRO A 47 10.51 -27.45 8.37
C PRO A 47 9.08 -26.87 8.34
N ALA A 48 8.55 -26.66 7.13
CA ALA A 48 7.15 -26.35 6.93
C ALA A 48 6.29 -27.31 7.77
N PRO A 49 5.20 -26.84 8.40
CA PRO A 49 4.37 -27.70 9.23
C PRO A 49 3.94 -28.93 8.41
N PRO A 50 4.14 -30.15 8.92
CA PRO A 50 3.72 -31.34 8.22
C PRO A 50 2.20 -31.29 8.01
N THR A 51 1.78 -31.61 6.80
CA THR A 51 0.38 -31.91 6.46
C THR A 51 -0.23 -32.85 7.53
N PRO A 52 -1.42 -32.55 8.08
CA PRO A 52 -1.85 -33.05 9.38
C PRO A 52 -2.21 -34.54 9.35
N THR A 53 -1.31 -35.35 9.90
CA THR A 53 -1.61 -36.69 10.44
C THR A 53 -1.51 -36.55 11.97
N PRO A 54 -2.41 -37.14 12.77
CA PRO A 54 -2.33 -36.99 14.21
C PRO A 54 -1.00 -37.58 14.67
N PHE A 55 -0.26 -36.84 15.50
CA PHE A 55 1.08 -37.25 15.93
C PHE A 55 1.26 -37.05 17.44
N LEU A 56 2.21 -37.78 18.01
CA LEU A 56 2.54 -37.70 19.44
C LEU A 56 3.62 -36.63 19.69
N TYR A 57 3.39 -35.78 20.68
CA TYR A 57 4.35 -34.77 21.14
C TYR A 57 4.81 -35.09 22.57
N THR A 58 6.12 -35.20 22.78
CA THR A 58 6.69 -35.37 24.12
C THR A 58 6.92 -34.03 24.79
N VAL A 59 6.29 -33.79 25.94
CA VAL A 59 6.40 -32.56 26.73
C VAL A 59 7.85 -32.30 27.14
N GLN A 60 8.33 -31.08 26.92
CA GLN A 60 9.65 -30.63 27.30
C GLN A 60 9.63 -29.73 28.56
N ALA A 61 10.78 -29.59 29.21
CA ALA A 61 10.89 -28.72 30.38
C ALA A 61 10.59 -27.26 30.00
N GLY A 62 9.59 -26.66 30.67
CA GLY A 62 9.13 -25.30 30.39
C GLY A 62 7.95 -25.21 29.42
N ASP A 63 7.48 -26.33 28.87
CA ASP A 63 6.24 -26.34 28.10
C ASP A 63 5.02 -26.06 28.98
N THR A 64 4.02 -25.42 28.38
CA THR A 64 2.66 -25.29 28.94
C THR A 64 1.67 -25.80 27.90
N LEU A 65 0.51 -26.32 28.32
CA LEU A 65 -0.51 -26.78 27.37
C LEU A 65 -0.95 -25.67 26.41
N LEU A 66 -1.05 -24.43 26.92
CA LEU A 66 -1.35 -23.26 26.11
C LEU A 66 -0.23 -22.99 25.08
N GLY A 67 1.03 -23.05 25.50
CA GLY A 67 2.18 -22.86 24.60
C GLY A 67 2.29 -23.95 23.54
N ILE A 68 1.99 -25.20 23.88
CA ILE A 68 1.92 -26.34 22.95
C ILE A 68 0.76 -26.15 21.97
N ALA A 69 -0.43 -25.79 22.45
CA ALA A 69 -1.58 -25.52 21.59
C ALA A 69 -1.28 -24.39 20.59
N GLN A 70 -0.70 -23.28 21.06
CA GLN A 70 -0.27 -22.18 20.20
C GLN A 70 0.79 -22.61 19.17
N ARG A 71 1.78 -23.39 19.59
CA ARG A 71 2.85 -23.90 18.72
C ARG A 71 2.29 -24.71 17.54
N PHE A 72 1.19 -25.43 17.76
CA PHE A 72 0.56 -26.27 16.74
C PHE A 72 -0.73 -25.67 16.16
N GLY A 73 -1.05 -24.41 16.47
CA GLY A 73 -2.23 -23.72 15.93
C GLY A 73 -3.56 -24.31 16.39
N LEU A 74 -3.60 -24.98 17.54
CA LEU A 74 -4.79 -25.61 18.12
C LEU A 74 -5.42 -24.70 19.20
N LYS A 75 -6.72 -24.87 19.44
CA LYS A 75 -7.33 -24.35 20.68
C LYS A 75 -6.91 -25.23 21.85
N LEU A 76 -6.78 -24.61 23.02
CA LEU A 76 -6.48 -25.35 24.26
C LEU A 76 -7.54 -26.43 24.54
N ASP A 77 -8.82 -26.12 24.29
CA ASP A 77 -9.93 -27.05 24.48
C ASP A 77 -9.85 -28.27 23.53
N ASP A 78 -9.41 -28.06 22.28
CA ASP A 78 -9.25 -29.14 21.30
C ASP A 78 -8.07 -30.06 21.69
N LEU A 79 -7.00 -29.48 22.22
CA LEU A 79 -5.86 -30.23 22.75
C LEU A 79 -6.23 -31.02 24.01
N LEU A 80 -7.03 -30.44 24.90
CA LEU A 80 -7.54 -31.11 26.12
C LEU A 80 -8.54 -32.21 25.78
N ALA A 81 -9.43 -31.99 24.82
CA ALA A 81 -10.39 -32.99 24.35
C ALA A 81 -9.69 -34.21 23.74
N ALA A 82 -8.56 -34.01 23.06
CA ALA A 82 -7.74 -35.09 22.54
C ALA A 82 -6.92 -35.83 23.63
N ASN A 83 -6.76 -35.23 24.82
CA ASN A 83 -5.95 -35.76 25.92
C ASN A 83 -6.73 -35.72 27.25
N PRO A 84 -7.85 -36.44 27.39
CA PRO A 84 -8.73 -36.36 28.56
C PRO A 84 -8.06 -36.82 29.87
N ASP A 85 -6.98 -37.60 29.78
CA ASP A 85 -6.24 -38.14 30.92
C ASP A 85 -5.15 -37.18 31.45
N VAL A 86 -4.98 -36.01 30.83
CA VAL A 86 -3.97 -35.01 31.22
C VAL A 86 -4.59 -33.97 32.16
N ASP A 87 -3.98 -33.80 33.34
CA ASP A 87 -4.35 -32.71 34.24
C ASP A 87 -3.79 -31.38 33.73
N PRO A 88 -4.62 -30.38 33.41
CA PRO A 88 -4.17 -29.09 32.89
C PRO A 88 -3.28 -28.30 33.86
N ASN A 89 -3.34 -28.60 35.16
CA ASN A 89 -2.53 -27.96 36.19
C ASN A 89 -1.22 -28.70 36.48
N LEU A 90 -1.01 -29.89 35.91
CA LEU A 90 0.15 -30.73 36.17
C LEU A 90 0.68 -31.38 34.89
N LEU A 91 1.38 -30.57 34.08
CA LEU A 91 2.04 -31.06 32.87
C LEU A 91 3.41 -31.67 33.22
N ILE A 92 3.54 -32.99 33.07
CA ILE A 92 4.76 -33.74 33.42
C ILE A 92 5.72 -33.74 32.23
N VAL A 93 6.96 -33.31 32.44
CA VAL A 93 8.03 -33.39 31.43
C VAL A 93 8.27 -34.85 31.04
N GLY A 94 8.29 -35.12 29.74
CA GLY A 94 8.41 -36.48 29.19
C GLY A 94 7.09 -37.20 28.95
N ALA A 95 5.94 -36.60 29.31
CA ALA A 95 4.63 -37.15 28.95
C ALA A 95 4.36 -37.02 27.45
N GLU A 96 3.63 -37.97 26.88
CA GLU A 96 3.21 -37.94 25.47
C GLU A 96 1.80 -37.35 25.36
N LEU A 97 1.66 -36.32 24.52
CA LEU A 97 0.39 -35.69 24.16
C LEU A 97 0.01 -36.08 22.74
N VAL A 98 -1.23 -36.50 22.54
CA VAL A 98 -1.84 -36.66 21.23
C VAL A 98 -2.15 -35.27 20.67
N ILE A 99 -1.48 -34.89 19.59
CA ILE A 99 -1.80 -33.68 18.84
C ILE A 99 -2.80 -34.06 17.74
N PRO A 100 -4.09 -33.70 17.89
CA PRO A 100 -5.11 -34.10 16.92
C PRO A 100 -4.84 -33.46 15.56
N SER A 101 -4.99 -34.23 14.48
CA SER A 101 -5.10 -33.69 13.13
C SER A 101 -6.52 -33.13 12.92
N GLY A 102 -6.84 -32.08 13.67
CA GLY A 102 -8.01 -31.29 13.37
C GLY A 102 -7.69 -30.43 12.17
N GLN A 103 -8.50 -30.56 11.11
CA GLN A 103 -8.87 -29.33 10.42
C GLN A 103 -9.23 -28.37 11.54
N GLY A 104 -8.53 -27.24 11.62
CA GLY A 104 -9.06 -26.14 12.37
C GLY A 104 -10.48 -25.98 11.83
N THR A 105 -11.48 -26.44 12.59
CA THR A 105 -12.75 -25.78 12.60
C THR A 105 -12.35 -24.38 12.96
N THR A 106 -12.11 -23.60 11.91
CA THR A 106 -12.10 -22.15 11.90
C THR A 106 -13.09 -21.82 12.99
N ALA A 107 -12.59 -21.33 14.15
CA ALA A 107 -13.44 -20.45 14.92
C ALA A 107 -13.97 -19.53 13.85
N GLU A 108 -15.27 -19.58 13.56
CA GLU A 108 -15.89 -18.72 12.56
C GLU A 108 -15.32 -17.35 12.90
N ALA A 109 -14.34 -16.94 12.09
CA ALA A 109 -13.63 -15.72 12.37
C ALA A 109 -14.77 -14.74 12.21
N LEU A 110 -15.01 -13.92 13.25
CA LEU A 110 -15.70 -12.67 12.97
C LEU A 110 -15.02 -12.15 11.70
N PRO A 111 -15.78 -11.93 10.61
CA PRO A 111 -15.20 -11.65 9.30
C PRO A 111 -14.11 -10.61 9.52
N SER A 112 -12.88 -10.94 9.10
CA SER A 112 -11.80 -9.99 9.23
C SER A 112 -12.21 -8.77 8.41
N ALA A 113 -11.91 -7.57 8.86
CA ALA A 113 -12.16 -6.37 8.07
C ALA A 113 -11.50 -6.43 6.67
N ALA A 114 -10.47 -7.26 6.52
CA ALA A 114 -9.86 -7.60 5.23
C ALA A 114 -10.76 -8.45 4.31
N ASP A 115 -11.66 -9.27 4.86
CA ASP A 115 -12.60 -10.11 4.10
C ASP A 115 -13.74 -9.26 3.50
N ALA A 116 -14.01 -8.08 4.06
CA ALA A 116 -14.97 -7.11 3.52
C ALA A 116 -14.44 -6.35 2.29
N VAL A 117 -13.14 -6.47 1.97
CA VAL A 117 -12.54 -5.78 0.83
C VAL A 117 -12.52 -6.68 -0.39
N GLU A 118 -13.38 -6.40 -1.38
CA GLU A 118 -13.32 -7.05 -2.68
C GLU A 118 -12.31 -6.34 -3.59
N LEU A 119 -11.33 -7.09 -4.11
CA LEU A 119 -10.34 -6.56 -5.06
C LEU A 119 -10.72 -6.94 -6.49
N GLY A 120 -10.90 -5.92 -7.33
CA GLY A 120 -11.02 -6.10 -8.77
C GLY A 120 -9.72 -6.63 -9.39
N THR A 121 -9.84 -7.28 -10.56
CA THR A 121 -8.67 -7.80 -11.29
C THR A 121 -7.76 -6.65 -11.74
N PRO A 122 -6.46 -6.67 -11.37
CA PRO A 122 -5.54 -5.61 -11.77
C PRO A 122 -5.28 -5.59 -13.28
N VAL A 123 -5.30 -4.39 -13.86
CA VAL A 123 -4.99 -4.14 -15.27
C VAL A 123 -3.71 -3.32 -15.34
N CYS A 124 -2.75 -3.80 -16.13
CA CYS A 124 -1.42 -3.22 -16.21
C CYS A 124 -1.15 -2.56 -17.56
N TYR A 125 -0.61 -1.34 -17.52
CA TYR A 125 -0.33 -0.49 -18.67
C TYR A 125 1.17 -0.17 -18.72
N PRO A 126 1.83 -0.31 -19.88
CA PRO A 126 3.24 0.02 -20.03
C PRO A 126 3.45 1.53 -19.89
N ALA A 127 4.45 1.92 -19.09
CA ALA A 127 4.88 3.30 -18.93
C ALA A 127 5.96 3.65 -19.97
N ALA A 128 6.04 4.93 -20.37
CA ALA A 128 6.97 5.39 -21.41
C ALA A 128 8.44 5.15 -21.05
N GLU A 129 8.76 5.17 -19.76
CA GLU A 129 10.07 4.89 -19.19
C GLU A 129 10.44 3.40 -19.14
N GLY A 130 9.56 2.49 -19.59
CA GLY A 130 9.80 1.05 -19.60
C GLY A 130 9.35 0.31 -18.32
N GLY A 131 8.59 0.98 -17.47
CA GLY A 131 7.93 0.39 -16.30
C GLY A 131 6.50 -0.05 -16.59
N LEU A 132 5.78 -0.43 -15.55
CA LEU A 132 4.40 -0.92 -15.65
C LEU A 132 3.54 -0.30 -14.53
N TRP A 133 2.47 0.38 -14.92
CA TRP A 133 1.44 0.86 -14.00
C TRP A 133 0.30 -0.14 -13.95
N CYS A 134 0.04 -0.72 -12.79
CA CYS A 134 -1.10 -1.61 -12.59
C CYS A 134 -2.16 -0.91 -11.74
N LEU A 135 -3.40 -0.88 -12.22
CA LEU A 135 -4.54 -0.27 -11.57
C LEU A 135 -5.63 -1.32 -11.26
N TRP A 136 -6.32 -1.18 -10.14
CA TRP A 136 -7.47 -2.01 -9.77
C TRP A 136 -8.45 -1.20 -8.91
N LEU A 137 -9.64 -1.74 -8.67
CA LEU A 137 -10.61 -1.19 -7.72
C LEU A 137 -10.55 -2.02 -6.44
N ALA A 138 -10.63 -1.36 -5.29
CA ALA A 138 -10.93 -2.00 -4.01
C ALA A 138 -12.33 -1.55 -3.58
N ALA A 139 -13.27 -2.48 -3.47
CA ALA A 139 -14.61 -2.24 -2.96
C ALA A 139 -14.68 -2.61 -1.48
N ASN A 140 -15.43 -1.84 -0.70
CA ASN A 140 -15.83 -2.22 0.64
C ASN A 140 -17.29 -2.67 0.60
N ASP A 141 -17.50 -3.98 0.62
CA ASP A 141 -18.82 -4.61 0.62
C ASP A 141 -19.33 -4.86 2.05
N GLY A 142 -18.56 -4.41 3.05
CA GLY A 142 -18.97 -4.38 4.45
C GLY A 142 -19.83 -3.17 4.78
N ASP A 143 -20.47 -3.22 5.94
CA ASP A 143 -21.29 -2.15 6.50
C ASP A 143 -20.49 -1.17 7.38
N GLU A 144 -19.23 -1.49 7.69
CA GLU A 144 -18.34 -0.64 8.48
C GLU A 144 -17.30 0.10 7.61
N PRO A 145 -16.98 1.36 7.93
CA PRO A 145 -15.89 2.07 7.26
C PRO A 145 -14.55 1.42 7.57
N LEU A 146 -13.70 1.31 6.55
CA LEU A 146 -12.37 0.71 6.67
C LEU A 146 -11.27 1.78 6.60
N GLU A 147 -10.12 1.47 7.20
CA GLU A 147 -8.93 2.30 7.14
C GLU A 147 -7.63 1.54 7.00
N SER A 148 -6.56 2.28 6.66
CA SER A 148 -5.20 1.73 6.51
C SER A 148 -5.11 0.60 5.47
N LEU A 149 -5.93 0.68 4.42
CA LEU A 149 -5.94 -0.32 3.36
C LEU A 149 -4.58 -0.37 2.66
N SER A 150 -3.96 -1.56 2.71
CA SER A 150 -2.76 -1.87 1.95
C SER A 150 -2.94 -3.20 1.21
N VAL A 151 -2.47 -3.23 -0.03
CA VAL A 151 -2.62 -4.35 -0.93
C VAL A 151 -1.25 -4.73 -1.46
N ARG A 152 -0.94 -6.02 -1.41
CA ARG A 152 0.23 -6.60 -2.07
C ARG A 152 -0.15 -6.91 -3.51
N LEU A 153 0.59 -6.36 -4.47
CA LEU A 153 0.47 -6.69 -5.88
C LEU A 153 1.69 -7.49 -6.33
N THR A 154 1.46 -8.68 -6.87
CA THR A 154 2.53 -9.55 -7.38
C THR A 154 2.34 -9.81 -8.87
N LEU A 155 3.42 -9.67 -9.63
CA LEU A 155 3.49 -9.98 -11.06
C LEU A 155 3.98 -11.41 -11.27
N TYR A 156 3.33 -12.14 -12.16
CA TYR A 156 3.67 -13.50 -12.53
C TYR A 156 3.87 -13.64 -14.04
N THR A 157 4.76 -14.55 -14.44
CA THR A 157 4.85 -15.01 -15.83
C THR A 157 3.67 -15.92 -16.18
N ALA A 158 3.48 -16.21 -17.47
CA ALA A 158 2.50 -17.21 -17.92
C ALA A 158 2.74 -18.63 -17.37
N ALA A 159 3.97 -18.93 -16.92
CA ALA A 159 4.32 -20.19 -16.27
C ALA A 159 4.04 -20.18 -14.75
N GLY A 160 3.56 -19.07 -14.19
CA GLY A 160 3.26 -18.91 -12.77
C GLY A 160 4.48 -18.54 -11.90
N GLU A 161 5.59 -18.13 -12.51
CA GLU A 161 6.77 -17.68 -11.77
C GLU A 161 6.59 -16.23 -11.30
N GLU A 162 6.84 -15.96 -10.01
CA GLU A 162 6.83 -14.60 -9.47
C GLU A 162 7.98 -13.78 -10.03
N VAL A 163 7.67 -12.60 -10.58
CA VAL A 163 8.64 -11.69 -11.17
C VAL A 163 8.97 -10.54 -10.23
N ALA A 164 7.94 -9.93 -9.63
CA ALA A 164 8.11 -8.79 -8.74
C ALA A 164 6.88 -8.62 -7.85
N THR A 165 7.09 -8.05 -6.66
CA THR A 165 6.03 -7.71 -5.72
C THR A 165 6.16 -6.26 -5.28
N GLN A 166 5.03 -5.56 -5.21
CA GLN A 166 4.91 -4.19 -4.70
C GLN A 166 3.79 -4.09 -3.67
N THR A 167 3.94 -3.19 -2.70
CA THR A 167 2.85 -2.83 -1.79
C THR A 167 2.24 -1.52 -2.24
N ALA A 168 0.93 -1.50 -2.47
CA ALA A 168 0.16 -0.29 -2.73
C ALA A 168 -0.65 0.09 -1.50
N PHE A 169 -0.61 1.39 -1.19
CA PHE A 169 -1.42 1.99 -0.14
C PHE A 169 -2.59 2.73 -0.77
N ALA A 170 -3.73 2.69 -0.10
CA ALA A 170 -4.90 3.40 -0.56
C ALA A 170 -4.64 4.92 -0.63
N PRO A 171 -5.06 5.59 -1.73
CA PRO A 171 -4.82 7.02 -1.89
C PRO A 171 -5.67 7.88 -0.95
N LEU A 172 -6.78 7.34 -0.43
CA LEU A 172 -7.51 7.82 0.74
C LEU A 172 -7.31 6.80 1.87
N ASN A 173 -7.24 7.26 3.10
CA ASN A 173 -7.09 6.36 4.23
C ASN A 173 -8.43 5.75 4.63
N LEU A 174 -9.52 6.50 4.49
CA LEU A 174 -10.88 6.06 4.77
C LEU A 174 -11.51 5.47 3.50
N LEU A 175 -12.04 4.26 3.62
CA LEU A 175 -12.87 3.60 2.60
C LEU A 175 -14.27 3.37 3.19
N PRO A 176 -15.25 4.23 2.86
CA PRO A 176 -16.62 4.08 3.38
C PRO A 176 -17.29 2.77 2.93
N PRO A 177 -18.33 2.31 3.66
CA PRO A 177 -19.19 1.19 3.23
C PRO A 177 -19.78 1.41 1.84
N GLU A 178 -19.95 0.34 1.07
CA GLU A 178 -20.61 0.35 -0.24
C GLU A 178 -19.94 1.30 -1.26
N THR A 179 -18.66 1.57 -1.09
CA THR A 179 -17.87 2.41 -2.00
C THR A 179 -16.70 1.66 -2.59
N ARG A 180 -16.15 2.22 -3.67
CA ARG A 180 -14.98 1.68 -4.36
C ARG A 180 -13.92 2.75 -4.52
N LEU A 181 -12.68 2.37 -4.30
CA LEU A 181 -11.53 3.24 -4.44
C LEU A 181 -10.56 2.68 -5.47
N GLY A 182 -10.15 3.52 -6.42
CA GLY A 182 -9.08 3.21 -7.34
C GLY A 182 -7.74 3.08 -6.62
N MET A 183 -7.07 1.97 -6.88
CA MET A 183 -5.76 1.61 -6.34
C MET A 183 -4.76 1.51 -7.49
N GLY A 184 -3.48 1.71 -7.18
CA GLY A 184 -2.43 1.55 -8.19
C GLY A 184 -1.06 1.25 -7.61
N ALA A 185 -0.26 0.51 -8.37
CA ALA A 185 1.15 0.27 -8.10
C ALA A 185 1.98 0.46 -9.37
N TYR A 186 3.18 0.98 -9.19
CA TYR A 186 4.16 1.12 -10.27
C TYR A 186 5.29 0.11 -10.09
N PHE A 187 5.63 -0.60 -11.16
CA PHE A 187 6.79 -1.47 -11.26
C PHE A 187 7.84 -0.80 -12.13
N PRO A 188 9.02 -0.47 -11.59
CA PRO A 188 10.06 0.19 -12.36
C PRO A 188 10.64 -0.74 -13.44
N PRO A 189 11.31 -0.18 -14.46
CA PRO A 189 11.97 -0.97 -15.49
C PRO A 189 13.02 -1.93 -14.89
N PRO A 190 13.27 -3.10 -15.52
CA PRO A 190 12.63 -3.59 -16.73
C PRO A 190 11.32 -4.34 -16.41
N ALA A 191 10.17 -3.74 -16.74
CA ALA A 191 8.89 -4.44 -16.65
C ALA A 191 8.53 -5.01 -18.02
N SER A 192 8.28 -6.32 -18.08
CA SER A 192 7.96 -7.01 -19.33
C SER A 192 6.46 -7.00 -19.60
N VAL A 193 6.08 -6.90 -20.87
CA VAL A 193 4.68 -7.11 -21.31
C VAL A 193 4.32 -8.59 -21.23
N GLY A 194 3.04 -8.91 -20.97
CA GLY A 194 2.55 -10.29 -20.87
C GLY A 194 2.68 -10.93 -19.49
N LEU A 195 2.93 -10.12 -18.46
CA LEU A 195 2.82 -10.54 -17.05
C LEU A 195 1.37 -10.43 -16.56
N PHE A 196 0.99 -11.31 -15.65
CA PHE A 196 -0.30 -11.28 -14.96
C PHE A 196 -0.11 -10.73 -13.55
N ALA A 197 -1.02 -9.87 -13.10
CA ALA A 197 -0.95 -9.26 -11.78
C ALA A 197 -2.02 -9.83 -10.86
N VAL A 198 -1.63 -10.20 -9.65
CA VAL A 198 -2.53 -10.68 -8.59
C VAL A 198 -2.44 -9.71 -7.41
N ALA A 199 -3.60 -9.23 -6.96
CA ALA A 199 -3.73 -8.36 -5.81
C ALA A 199 -4.25 -9.14 -4.61
N THR A 200 -3.62 -8.95 -3.46
CA THR A 200 -4.02 -9.58 -2.20
C THR A 200 -4.09 -8.51 -1.11
N VAL A 201 -5.21 -8.45 -0.39
CA VAL A 201 -5.35 -7.55 0.77
C VAL A 201 -4.30 -7.95 1.81
N GLN A 202 -3.46 -6.99 2.20
CA GLN A 202 -2.45 -7.20 3.23
C GLN A 202 -2.93 -6.69 4.58
N ALA A 203 -3.62 -5.55 4.59
CA ALA A 203 -4.26 -5.01 5.78
C ALA A 203 -5.48 -4.16 5.37
N ALA A 204 -6.53 -4.28 6.14
CA ALA A 204 -7.66 -3.34 6.21
C ALA A 204 -8.19 -3.41 7.65
N LEU A 205 -8.44 -2.28 8.27
CA LEU A 205 -8.87 -2.20 9.67
C LEU A 205 -10.24 -1.51 9.73
N PRO A 206 -11.15 -1.90 10.64
CA PRO A 206 -12.32 -1.08 10.92
C PRO A 206 -11.88 0.30 11.41
N ALA A 207 -12.48 1.35 10.88
CA ALA A 207 -12.18 2.70 11.34
C ALA A 207 -12.81 2.91 12.73
N ALA A 208 -11.99 2.86 13.78
CA ALA A 208 -12.44 3.17 15.14
C ALA A 208 -12.81 4.66 15.27
N GLU A 209 -14.03 4.95 15.74
CA GLU A 209 -14.53 6.31 15.96
C GLU A 209 -14.24 7.28 14.79
N PRO A 210 -14.71 6.98 13.56
CA PRO A 210 -14.33 7.73 12.38
C PRO A 210 -14.75 9.21 12.48
N ALA A 211 -15.88 9.50 13.14
CA ALA A 211 -16.35 10.86 13.38
C ALA A 211 -15.41 11.72 14.25
N ALA A 212 -14.46 11.11 14.98
CA ALA A 212 -13.45 11.84 15.75
C ALA A 212 -12.19 12.17 14.94
N ARG A 213 -11.96 11.48 13.81
CA ARG A 213 -10.72 11.56 13.01
C ARG A 213 -10.92 12.10 11.60
N TYR A 214 -12.14 11.99 11.08
CA TYR A 214 -12.53 12.45 9.76
C TYR A 214 -13.70 13.40 9.89
N LEU A 215 -13.70 14.42 9.03
CA LEU A 215 -14.76 15.41 8.97
C LEU A 215 -15.77 15.01 7.88
N PRO A 216 -17.09 15.08 8.13
CA PRO A 216 -18.07 14.84 7.09
C PRO A 216 -17.89 15.86 5.96
N LEU A 217 -17.90 15.37 4.73
CA LEU A 217 -17.67 16.17 3.53
C LEU A 217 -18.76 15.91 2.52
N ASP A 218 -19.44 16.97 2.11
CA ASP A 218 -20.35 16.95 0.98
C ASP A 218 -19.55 17.21 -0.29
N LEU A 219 -19.65 16.32 -1.28
CA LEU A 219 -18.96 16.41 -2.55
C LEU A 219 -19.97 16.45 -3.70
N GLU A 220 -19.91 17.50 -4.51
CA GLU A 220 -20.71 17.63 -5.72
C GLU A 220 -19.77 17.72 -6.94
N VAL A 221 -19.84 16.73 -7.84
CA VAL A 221 -19.11 16.76 -9.11
C VAL A 221 -19.96 17.56 -10.11
N ALA A 222 -19.45 18.72 -10.52
CA ALA A 222 -20.19 19.68 -11.34
C ALA A 222 -20.08 19.41 -12.83
N SER A 223 -18.91 18.98 -13.31
CA SER A 223 -18.72 18.70 -14.74
C SER A 223 -17.58 17.73 -15.01
N LEU A 224 -17.75 17.01 -16.12
CA LEU A 224 -16.78 16.12 -16.74
C LEU A 224 -16.61 16.57 -18.19
N GLU A 225 -15.52 17.27 -18.50
CA GLU A 225 -15.19 17.63 -19.88
C GLU A 225 -14.30 16.55 -20.49
N THR A 226 -14.82 15.85 -21.50
CA THR A 226 -14.18 14.66 -22.06
C THR A 226 -13.39 14.99 -23.32
N GLY A 227 -12.08 14.78 -23.27
CA GLY A 227 -11.26 14.49 -24.44
C GLY A 227 -11.27 12.99 -24.77
N ARG A 228 -10.55 12.57 -25.83
CA ARG A 228 -10.50 11.14 -26.22
C ARG A 228 -9.85 10.24 -25.15
N TYR A 229 -8.80 10.73 -24.48
CA TYR A 229 -8.04 9.99 -23.47
C TYR A 229 -7.82 10.80 -22.18
N ALA A 230 -8.50 11.93 -22.04
CA ALA A 230 -8.39 12.79 -20.88
C ALA A 230 -9.78 13.26 -20.45
N VAL A 231 -10.00 13.40 -19.16
CA VAL A 231 -11.24 13.94 -18.61
C VAL A 231 -10.88 14.98 -17.55
N ASP A 232 -11.36 16.21 -17.75
CA ASP A 232 -11.30 17.24 -16.72
C ASP A 232 -12.47 17.06 -15.77
N VAL A 233 -12.16 16.87 -14.49
CA VAL A 233 -13.11 16.71 -13.41
C VAL A 233 -13.10 17.98 -12.59
N SER A 234 -14.26 18.61 -12.44
CA SER A 234 -14.41 19.73 -11.52
C SER A 234 -15.68 19.63 -10.70
N GLY A 235 -15.63 20.22 -9.52
CA GLY A 235 -16.73 20.14 -8.57
C GLY A 235 -16.52 21.08 -7.40
N VAL A 236 -17.43 20.96 -6.46
CA VAL A 236 -17.45 21.72 -5.21
C VAL A 236 -17.49 20.72 -4.06
N PHE A 237 -16.76 21.01 -2.99
CA PHE A 237 -16.92 20.32 -1.73
C PHE A 237 -17.19 21.32 -0.60
N SER A 238 -17.88 20.87 0.44
CA SER A 238 -18.01 21.62 1.69
C SER A 238 -17.81 20.69 2.87
N VAL A 239 -17.05 21.15 3.86
CA VAL A 239 -16.84 20.42 5.11
C VAL A 239 -17.97 20.76 6.06
N ALA A 240 -18.70 19.77 6.55
CA ALA A 240 -19.77 19.98 7.50
C ALA A 240 -19.24 20.00 8.95
N GLY A 241 -20.06 20.53 9.86
CA GLY A 241 -19.72 20.66 11.28
C GLY A 241 -19.13 22.03 11.64
N GLU A 242 -18.32 22.07 12.69
CA GLU A 242 -17.75 23.30 13.28
C GLU A 242 -16.22 23.37 13.20
N THR A 243 -15.57 22.24 12.87
CA THR A 243 -14.11 22.12 12.82
C THR A 243 -13.61 22.36 11.40
N PRO A 244 -12.67 23.29 11.17
CA PRO A 244 -12.07 23.46 9.85
C PRO A 244 -11.30 22.20 9.45
N ALA A 245 -11.21 21.93 8.15
CA ALA A 245 -10.36 20.84 7.66
C ALA A 245 -9.00 21.37 7.27
N GLY A 246 -7.95 20.98 7.99
CA GLY A 246 -6.56 21.26 7.63
C GLY A 246 -6.08 20.48 6.41
N GLN A 247 -6.73 19.36 6.07
CA GLN A 247 -6.42 18.56 4.88
C GLN A 247 -7.69 18.05 4.21
N VAL A 248 -7.79 18.27 2.89
CA VAL A 248 -8.81 17.66 2.04
C VAL A 248 -8.14 16.99 0.84
N TRP A 249 -8.50 15.73 0.61
CA TRP A 249 -8.07 14.98 -0.55
C TRP A 249 -9.26 14.57 -1.40
N VAL A 250 -9.08 14.63 -2.71
CA VAL A 250 -10.04 14.11 -3.68
C VAL A 250 -9.32 13.10 -4.56
N VAL A 251 -9.87 11.91 -4.70
CA VAL A 251 -9.37 10.88 -5.60
C VAL A 251 -10.40 10.65 -6.68
N ALA A 252 -9.98 10.79 -7.92
CA ALA A 252 -10.79 10.45 -9.08
C ALA A 252 -10.19 9.22 -9.78
N THR A 253 -11.06 8.28 -10.12
CA THR A 253 -10.73 7.04 -10.84
C THR A 253 -11.49 7.03 -12.15
N GLY A 254 -10.77 7.02 -13.27
CA GLY A 254 -11.36 6.90 -14.60
C GLY A 254 -11.52 5.43 -14.98
N LEU A 255 -12.71 5.04 -15.41
CA LEU A 255 -13.06 3.69 -15.83
C LEU A 255 -13.28 3.64 -17.34
N ASP A 256 -12.92 2.53 -17.98
CA ASP A 256 -13.30 2.26 -19.37
C ASP A 256 -14.76 1.76 -19.49
N ALA A 257 -15.17 1.44 -20.71
CA ALA A 257 -16.53 0.97 -21.00
C ALA A 257 -16.87 -0.38 -20.32
N ASP A 258 -15.88 -1.16 -19.93
CA ASP A 258 -16.03 -2.43 -19.21
C ASP A 258 -15.96 -2.24 -17.68
N GLY A 259 -15.85 -0.99 -17.21
CA GLY A 259 -15.74 -0.65 -15.79
C GLY A 259 -14.35 -0.88 -15.20
N ARG A 260 -13.31 -1.05 -16.02
CA ARG A 260 -11.94 -1.29 -15.55
C ARG A 260 -11.20 0.03 -15.35
N PRO A 261 -10.36 0.17 -14.32
CA PRO A 261 -9.63 1.40 -14.08
C PRO A 261 -8.54 1.62 -15.14
N VAL A 262 -8.59 2.77 -15.79
CA VAL A 262 -7.64 3.24 -16.80
C VAL A 262 -6.91 4.52 -16.40
N ALA A 263 -7.41 5.22 -15.37
CA ALA A 263 -6.80 6.44 -14.85
C ALA A 263 -7.02 6.54 -13.34
N LEU A 264 -6.03 7.08 -12.62
CA LEU A 264 -6.13 7.36 -11.18
C LEU A 264 -5.43 8.67 -10.88
N ARG A 265 -6.10 9.58 -10.17
CA ARG A 265 -5.49 10.85 -9.76
C ARG A 265 -5.96 11.25 -8.37
N LYS A 266 -5.00 11.57 -7.51
CA LYS A 266 -5.23 12.26 -6.24
C LYS A 266 -4.97 13.76 -6.41
N TRP A 267 -5.89 14.56 -5.90
CA TRP A 267 -5.80 16.00 -5.77
C TRP A 267 -5.84 16.39 -4.28
N VAL A 268 -5.15 17.46 -3.93
CA VAL A 268 -5.01 17.94 -2.55
C VAL A 268 -5.46 19.38 -2.48
N PHE A 269 -6.32 19.71 -1.52
CA PHE A 269 -6.58 21.10 -1.17
C PHE A 269 -5.48 21.58 -0.24
N GLU A 270 -4.70 22.55 -0.68
CA GLU A 270 -3.51 23.04 0.03
C GLU A 270 -3.82 24.07 1.13
N GLN A 271 -5.08 24.49 1.23
CA GLN A 271 -5.54 25.49 2.19
C GLN A 271 -6.42 24.84 3.26
N GLU A 272 -6.63 25.56 4.36
CA GLU A 272 -7.63 25.16 5.36
C GLU A 272 -9.04 25.42 4.82
N ALA A 273 -9.91 24.41 4.87
CA ALA A 273 -11.30 24.55 4.45
C ALA A 273 -12.18 24.92 5.65
N ALA A 274 -12.72 26.13 5.64
CA ALA A 274 -13.65 26.58 6.66
C ALA A 274 -14.97 25.77 6.62
N PRO A 275 -15.57 25.46 7.78
CA PRO A 275 -16.82 24.70 7.84
C PRO A 275 -17.96 25.41 7.12
N GLY A 276 -18.76 24.65 6.37
CA GLY A 276 -19.92 25.12 5.62
C GLY A 276 -19.59 26.01 4.42
N GLN A 277 -18.32 26.35 4.18
CA GLN A 277 -17.91 27.15 3.03
C GLN A 277 -17.63 26.26 1.82
N PRO A 278 -18.34 26.44 0.69
CA PRO A 278 -18.08 25.69 -0.52
C PRO A 278 -16.72 26.05 -1.11
N GLN A 279 -15.94 25.02 -1.46
CA GLN A 279 -14.62 25.11 -2.08
C GLN A 279 -14.63 24.38 -3.41
N SER A 280 -14.04 24.97 -4.45
CA SER A 280 -13.95 24.34 -5.77
C SER A 280 -12.69 23.48 -5.90
N PHE A 281 -12.79 22.36 -6.59
CA PHE A 281 -11.63 21.59 -7.04
C PHE A 281 -11.66 21.36 -8.56
N ARG A 282 -10.47 21.16 -9.13
CA ARG A 282 -10.30 20.74 -10.52
C ARG A 282 -9.08 19.85 -10.64
N LEU A 283 -9.23 18.75 -11.36
CA LEU A 283 -8.14 17.82 -11.69
C LEU A 283 -8.37 17.21 -13.07
N THR A 284 -7.29 16.83 -13.75
CA THR A 284 -7.36 16.16 -15.05
C THR A 284 -6.93 14.71 -14.89
N LEU A 285 -7.75 13.79 -15.38
CA LEU A 285 -7.42 12.37 -15.53
C LEU A 285 -6.85 12.14 -16.92
N PHE A 286 -5.82 11.31 -17.02
CA PHE A 286 -5.27 10.84 -18.29
C PHE A 286 -5.34 9.31 -18.30
N SER A 287 -5.94 8.76 -19.34
CA SER A 287 -5.99 7.31 -19.53
C SER A 287 -4.61 6.75 -19.84
N LEU A 288 -4.28 5.62 -19.22
CA LEU A 288 -3.12 4.80 -19.51
C LEU A 288 -3.40 3.74 -20.60
N GLY A 289 -4.65 3.65 -21.09
CA GLY A 289 -5.09 2.63 -22.04
C GLY A 289 -6.33 3.06 -22.84
N PRO A 290 -7.46 2.32 -22.78
CA PRO A 290 -8.71 2.68 -23.46
C PRO A 290 -9.26 4.07 -23.05
N PRO A 291 -10.12 4.70 -23.87
CA PRO A 291 -10.82 5.93 -23.49
C PRO A 291 -11.56 5.80 -22.14
N ILE A 292 -11.58 6.90 -21.37
CA ILE A 292 -12.35 6.98 -20.13
C ILE A 292 -13.83 7.10 -20.48
N ALA A 293 -14.65 6.17 -20.02
CA ALA A 293 -16.09 6.13 -20.21
C ALA A 293 -16.86 6.74 -19.02
N SER A 294 -16.36 6.55 -17.79
CA SER A 294 -16.94 7.12 -16.57
C SER A 294 -15.86 7.47 -15.55
N VAL A 295 -16.23 8.25 -14.53
CA VAL A 295 -15.34 8.66 -13.45
C VAL A 295 -16.03 8.45 -12.10
N GLU A 296 -15.34 7.78 -11.19
CA GLU A 296 -15.73 7.68 -9.78
C GLU A 296 -14.87 8.63 -8.94
N VAL A 297 -15.50 9.38 -8.04
CA VAL A 297 -14.80 10.37 -7.21
C VAL A 297 -15.12 10.11 -5.74
N LEU A 298 -14.07 9.96 -4.94
CA LEU A 298 -14.15 9.92 -3.49
C LEU A 298 -13.31 11.04 -2.89
N ALA A 299 -13.67 11.47 -1.69
CA ALA A 299 -12.94 12.49 -0.98
C ALA A 299 -12.85 12.20 0.51
N GLU A 300 -11.83 12.76 1.15
CA GLU A 300 -11.57 12.62 2.57
C GLU A 300 -11.16 13.98 3.13
N ALA A 301 -11.73 14.35 4.29
CA ALA A 301 -11.36 15.55 5.03
C ALA A 301 -10.91 15.20 6.44
N ARG A 302 -9.87 15.89 6.92
CA ARG A 302 -9.35 15.76 8.28
C ARG A 302 -9.18 17.13 8.94
N PRO A 303 -9.30 17.21 10.27
CA PRO A 303 -8.98 18.42 11.03
C PRO A 303 -7.56 18.94 10.75
#